data_AF-A0A5P9ESB2-F1
#
_entry.id   AF-A0A5P9ESB2-F1
#
_cell.length_a   1.000
_cell.length_b   1.000
_cell.length_c   1.000
_cell.angle_alpha   90.00
_cell.angle_beta   90.00
_cell.angle_gamma   90.00
#
_symmetry.space_group_name_H-M   'P 1'
#
loop_
_entity.id
_entity.type
_entity.pdbx_description
1 polymer ?
#
loop_
_entity_poly.entity_id
_entity_poly.type
_entity_poly.pdbx_seq_one_letter_code
_entity_poly.pdbx_strand_id
1 'polypeptide(L)'
;MKYRIKEDSTFHLAIVVLLSLIVTACSHTVQVEGNYPAPVGHQFPLSVGIYLSEDFKNYTYQEDSEDREEWKINTGRAQENLFETVLGSMFINTISLSEYPKDVPANVELVIVPEVRELQFTMPRETRVNIFEVWIKYDMNAYDSQGNQVASWVITAYGKTPTAFLQSQEQALTQAINIALRDAGATLYTGFEKVPELQAFLSGKVRSASLQEFKVKSPQAE
;
A
#
# COMPACT_ATOMS: atom_id res chain seq x y z
N MET A 1 28.15 21.95 69.66
CA MET A 1 27.05 22.66 68.96
C MET A 1 27.01 22.15 67.53
N LYS A 2 26.06 21.25 67.21
CA LYS A 2 25.95 20.56 65.91
C LYS A 2 25.10 21.42 64.97
N TYR A 3 25.66 21.90 63.86
CA TYR A 3 24.86 22.45 62.76
C TYR A 3 24.64 21.37 61.70
N ARG A 4 23.37 21.14 61.42
CA ARG A 4 22.78 20.06 60.62
C ARG A 4 22.66 20.57 59.18
N ILE A 5 23.58 20.14 58.30
CA ILE A 5 23.50 20.35 56.86
C ILE A 5 22.93 19.06 56.25
N LYS A 6 21.61 18.97 56.10
CA LYS A 6 20.96 17.84 55.40
C LYS A 6 19.57 18.22 54.87
N GLU A 7 19.45 19.37 54.20
CA GLU A 7 18.19 19.79 53.55
C GLU A 7 18.32 20.14 52.06
N ASP A 8 19.51 20.50 51.53
CA ASP A 8 19.66 20.89 50.11
C ASP A 8 19.65 19.71 49.11
N SER A 9 20.14 18.53 49.51
CA SER A 9 20.30 17.39 48.58
C SER A 9 18.97 16.78 48.15
N THR A 10 17.95 16.79 49.02
CA THR A 10 16.61 16.31 48.71
C THR A 10 15.85 17.25 47.77
N PHE A 11 16.14 18.55 47.83
CA PHE A 11 15.51 19.56 46.98
C PHE A 11 16.03 19.49 45.54
N HIS A 12 17.35 19.33 45.36
CA HIS A 12 17.95 19.10 44.04
C HIS A 12 17.52 17.77 43.42
N LEU A 13 17.40 16.70 44.21
CA LEU A 13 16.89 15.42 43.73
C LEU A 13 15.43 15.52 43.27
N ALA A 14 14.59 16.23 44.02
CA ALA A 14 13.19 16.46 43.66
C ALA A 14 13.05 17.30 42.37
N ILE A 15 13.91 18.32 42.17
CA ILE A 15 13.95 19.13 40.95
C ILE A 15 14.38 18.30 39.75
N VAL A 16 15.41 17.46 39.87
CA VAL A 16 15.87 16.57 38.79
C VAL A 16 14.80 15.53 38.43
N VAL A 17 14.12 14.95 39.42
CA VAL A 17 13.00 14.03 39.19
C VAL A 17 11.82 14.75 38.51
N LEU A 18 11.48 15.97 38.95
CA LEU A 18 10.43 16.78 38.35
C LEU A 18 10.76 17.23 36.92
N LEU A 19 12.04 17.53 36.62
CA LEU A 19 12.52 17.83 35.26
C LEU A 19 12.53 16.59 34.35
N SER A 20 12.83 15.40 34.90
CA SER A 20 12.80 14.15 34.14
C SER A 20 11.38 13.71 33.74
N LEU A 21 10.35 14.16 34.47
CA LEU A 21 8.94 13.90 34.16
C LEU A 21 8.40 14.72 32.97
N ILE A 22 9.17 15.69 32.45
CA ILE A 22 8.72 16.60 31.38
C ILE A 22 9.28 16.18 30.01
N VAL A 23 10.09 15.12 29.93
CA VAL A 23 10.55 14.57 28.64
C VAL A 23 9.47 13.66 28.05
N THR A 24 8.32 14.23 27.69
CA THR A 24 7.35 13.55 26.82
C THR A 24 7.81 13.75 25.39
N ALA A 25 8.42 12.73 24.78
CA ALA A 25 8.62 12.72 23.34
C ALA A 25 7.23 12.77 22.68
N CYS A 26 6.94 13.84 21.94
CA CYS A 26 5.72 13.92 21.15
C CYS A 26 5.85 12.93 19.99
N SER A 27 4.90 12.01 19.89
CA SER A 27 4.82 11.01 18.83
C SER A 27 3.60 11.32 17.97
N HIS A 28 3.78 11.40 16.67
CA HIS A 28 2.71 11.62 15.70
C HIS A 28 2.16 10.28 15.23
N THR A 29 0.85 10.09 15.34
CA THR A 29 0.17 8.90 14.82
C THR A 29 -0.85 9.30 13.76
N VAL A 30 -0.76 8.65 12.60
CA VAL A 30 -1.64 8.86 11.47
C VAL A 30 -2.32 7.55 11.13
N GLN A 31 -3.65 7.54 11.21
CA GLN A 31 -4.47 6.49 10.61
C GLN A 31 -4.98 6.99 9.26
N VAL A 32 -4.54 6.37 8.18
CA VAL A 32 -4.99 6.74 6.84
C VAL A 32 -6.23 5.95 6.50
N GLU A 33 -7.29 6.68 6.19
CA GLU A 33 -8.50 6.15 5.58
C GLU A 33 -8.69 6.81 4.22
N GLY A 34 -9.21 6.04 3.27
CA GLY A 34 -9.44 6.52 1.91
C GLY A 34 -10.46 5.64 1.20
N ASN A 35 -11.26 6.30 0.36
CA ASN A 35 -12.14 5.66 -0.61
C ASN A 35 -11.62 6.04 -2.00
N TYR A 36 -11.41 5.03 -2.85
CA TYR A 36 -10.80 5.21 -4.16
C TYR A 36 -11.83 4.88 -5.24
N PRO A 37 -11.90 5.66 -6.33
CA PRO A 37 -12.83 5.36 -7.40
C PRO A 37 -12.37 4.13 -8.18
N ALA A 38 -13.31 3.28 -8.56
CA ALA A 38 -13.07 2.25 -9.55
C ALA A 38 -12.70 2.90 -10.92
N PRO A 39 -11.59 2.50 -11.56
CA PRO A 39 -11.32 2.86 -12.94
C PRO A 39 -12.46 2.51 -13.88
N VAL A 40 -12.65 3.33 -14.91
CA VAL A 40 -13.67 3.11 -15.95
C VAL A 40 -12.97 2.68 -17.24
N GLY A 41 -13.27 1.47 -17.70
CA GLY A 41 -12.81 0.98 -19.00
C GLY A 41 -13.17 -0.49 -19.23
N HIS A 42 -12.52 -1.10 -20.22
CA HIS A 42 -12.77 -2.51 -20.53
C HIS A 42 -12.14 -3.43 -19.49
N GLN A 43 -12.88 -4.47 -19.13
CA GLN A 43 -12.41 -5.51 -18.23
C GLN A 43 -11.66 -6.60 -18.99
N PHE A 44 -10.63 -7.14 -18.36
CA PHE A 44 -9.95 -8.34 -18.83
C PHE A 44 -10.85 -9.57 -18.66
N PRO A 45 -10.95 -10.44 -19.68
CA PRO A 45 -11.78 -11.64 -19.62
C PRO A 45 -11.07 -12.76 -18.85
N LEU A 46 -10.70 -12.50 -17.60
CA LEU A 46 -10.05 -13.44 -16.69
C LEU A 46 -10.82 -13.55 -15.37
N SER A 47 -10.69 -14.71 -14.74
CA SER A 47 -10.96 -14.87 -13.30
C SER A 47 -9.66 -14.69 -12.51
N VAL A 48 -9.60 -13.67 -11.66
CA VAL A 48 -8.39 -13.29 -10.92
C VAL A 48 -8.57 -13.44 -9.42
N GLY A 49 -7.63 -14.09 -8.76
CA GLY A 49 -7.49 -14.09 -7.31
C GLY A 49 -6.72 -12.85 -6.86
N ILE A 50 -7.18 -12.19 -5.80
CA ILE A 50 -6.46 -11.08 -5.15
C ILE A 50 -6.07 -11.57 -3.77
N TYR A 51 -4.77 -11.66 -3.49
CA TYR A 51 -4.29 -12.00 -2.16
C TYR A 51 -3.59 -10.80 -1.54
N LEU A 52 -4.17 -10.27 -0.46
CA LEU A 52 -3.58 -9.21 0.34
C LEU A 52 -3.14 -9.81 1.68
N SER A 53 -1.82 -9.88 1.90
CA SER A 53 -1.26 -10.45 3.13
C SER A 53 -1.65 -9.64 4.37
N GLU A 54 -1.53 -10.24 5.56
CA GLU A 54 -1.74 -9.50 6.80
C GLU A 54 -0.74 -8.35 6.97
N ASP A 55 0.50 -8.52 6.53
CA ASP A 55 1.50 -7.45 6.54
C ASP A 55 1.10 -6.28 5.64
N PHE A 56 0.46 -6.58 4.50
CA PHE A 56 -0.08 -5.56 3.62
C PHE A 56 -1.28 -4.84 4.26
N LYS A 57 -2.26 -5.58 4.76
CA LYS A 57 -3.49 -5.03 5.36
C LYS A 57 -3.25 -4.28 6.68
N ASN A 58 -2.18 -4.62 7.40
CA ASN A 58 -1.81 -3.99 8.67
C ASN A 58 -0.55 -3.11 8.54
N TYR A 59 -0.12 -2.79 7.31
CA TYR A 59 1.12 -2.05 7.08
C TYR A 59 1.15 -0.74 7.87
N THR A 60 2.22 -0.57 8.63
CA THR A 60 2.50 0.61 9.41
C THR A 60 3.94 1.03 9.18
N TYR A 61 4.13 2.22 8.63
CA TYR A 61 5.44 2.86 8.62
C TYR A 61 5.74 3.42 10.01
N GLN A 62 6.97 3.22 10.48
CA GLN A 62 7.47 3.81 11.71
C GLN A 62 8.77 4.54 11.40
N GLU A 63 8.82 5.83 11.76
CA GLU A 63 10.03 6.64 11.65
C GLU A 63 11.05 6.19 12.71
N ASP A 64 12.26 5.91 12.26
CA ASP A 64 13.35 5.42 13.10
C ASP A 64 14.57 6.35 13.12
N SER A 65 14.50 7.52 12.47
CA SER A 65 15.61 8.48 12.45
C SER A 65 15.71 9.29 13.74
N GLU A 66 16.95 9.54 14.18
CA GLU A 66 17.25 10.36 15.37
C GLU A 66 16.95 11.85 15.15
N ASP A 67 16.98 12.31 13.89
CA ASP A 67 16.85 13.72 13.52
C ASP A 67 15.39 14.17 13.29
N ARG A 68 14.43 13.24 13.34
CA ARG A 68 13.01 13.51 13.10
C ARG A 68 12.15 13.22 14.33
N GLU A 69 11.02 13.91 14.42
CA GLU A 69 9.96 13.56 15.38
C GLU A 69 9.46 12.14 15.07
N GLU A 70 9.03 11.37 16.08
CA GLU A 70 8.52 10.02 15.84
C GLU A 70 7.20 10.09 15.06
N TRP A 71 7.13 9.36 13.95
CA TRP A 71 5.93 9.19 13.14
C TRP A 71 5.54 7.72 13.05
N LYS A 72 4.27 7.44 13.29
CA LYS A 72 3.64 6.14 13.05
C LYS A 72 2.49 6.33 12.06
N ILE A 73 2.63 5.78 10.86
CA ILE A 73 1.69 5.98 9.76
C ILE A 73 1.09 4.63 9.38
N ASN A 74 -0.18 4.42 9.72
CA ASN A 74 -0.91 3.21 9.34
C ASN A 74 -1.64 3.45 8.01
N THR A 75 -1.23 2.73 6.96
CA THR A 75 -1.83 2.83 5.61
C THR A 75 -2.60 1.58 5.21
N GLY A 76 -2.47 0.49 5.96
CA GLY A 76 -2.98 -0.85 5.63
C GLY A 76 -4.44 -0.89 5.18
N ARG A 77 -5.34 -0.21 5.90
CA ARG A 77 -6.77 -0.14 5.53
C ARG A 77 -7.01 0.62 4.22
N ALA A 78 -6.31 1.73 4.02
CA ALA A 78 -6.47 2.55 2.82
C ALA A 78 -5.91 1.85 1.56
N GLN A 79 -4.76 1.18 1.67
CA GLN A 79 -4.21 0.41 0.55
C GLN A 79 -5.04 -0.83 0.24
N GLU A 80 -5.58 -1.53 1.24
CA GLU A 80 -6.52 -2.64 1.03
C GLU A 80 -7.72 -2.16 0.19
N ASN A 81 -8.40 -1.10 0.64
CA ASN A 81 -9.52 -0.51 -0.08
C ASN A 81 -9.16 -0.12 -1.53
N LEU A 82 -7.98 0.47 -1.73
CA LEU A 82 -7.48 0.85 -3.06
C LEU A 82 -7.36 -0.38 -3.97
N PHE A 83 -6.59 -1.38 -3.54
CA PHE A 83 -6.24 -2.52 -4.39
C PHE A 83 -7.46 -3.41 -4.66
N GLU A 84 -8.33 -3.64 -3.66
CA GLU A 84 -9.59 -4.35 -3.88
C GLU A 84 -10.48 -3.63 -4.89
N THR A 85 -10.61 -2.30 -4.77
CA THR A 85 -11.46 -1.51 -5.68
C THR A 85 -10.91 -1.51 -7.11
N VAL A 86 -9.61 -1.23 -7.26
CA VAL A 86 -8.98 -1.11 -8.57
C VAL A 86 -8.92 -2.47 -9.26
N LEU A 87 -8.35 -3.49 -8.62
CA LEU A 87 -8.25 -4.83 -9.21
C LEU A 87 -9.64 -5.44 -9.42
N GLY A 88 -10.58 -5.26 -8.47
CA GLY A 88 -11.97 -5.71 -8.59
C GLY A 88 -12.70 -5.17 -9.82
N SER A 89 -12.34 -3.96 -10.26
CA SER A 89 -12.92 -3.34 -11.46
C SER A 89 -12.25 -3.78 -12.77
N MET A 90 -11.01 -4.29 -12.72
CA MET A 90 -10.19 -4.57 -13.90
C MET A 90 -10.54 -5.89 -14.60
N PHE A 91 -11.11 -6.86 -13.90
CA PHE A 91 -11.36 -8.21 -14.43
C PHE A 91 -12.84 -8.54 -14.40
N ILE A 92 -13.30 -9.43 -15.28
CA ILE A 92 -14.70 -9.89 -15.32
C ILE A 92 -15.07 -10.59 -14.00
N ASN A 93 -14.15 -11.33 -13.40
CA ASN A 93 -14.36 -11.99 -12.12
C ASN A 93 -13.14 -11.82 -11.23
N THR A 94 -13.36 -11.39 -10.00
CA THR A 94 -12.32 -11.25 -8.98
C THR A 94 -12.73 -11.94 -7.70
N ILE A 95 -11.81 -12.69 -7.11
CA ILE A 95 -12.02 -13.43 -5.87
C ILE A 95 -10.96 -12.96 -4.87
N SER A 96 -11.40 -12.40 -3.74
CA SER A 96 -10.49 -12.13 -2.62
C SER A 96 -10.10 -13.45 -1.97
N LEU A 97 -8.79 -13.69 -1.86
CA LEU A 97 -8.22 -14.88 -1.26
C LEU A 97 -7.80 -14.57 0.17
N SER A 98 -8.27 -15.36 1.13
CA SER A 98 -7.83 -15.25 2.53
C SER A 98 -6.45 -15.88 2.75
N GLU A 99 -6.07 -16.85 1.93
CA GLU A 99 -4.79 -17.56 1.99
C GLU A 99 -4.22 -17.75 0.59
N TYR A 100 -2.89 -17.75 0.49
CA TYR A 100 -2.13 -18.06 -0.72
C TYR A 100 -0.73 -18.55 -0.28
N PRO A 101 -0.12 -19.55 -0.94
CA PRO A 101 -0.48 -20.22 -2.20
C PRO A 101 -1.48 -21.39 -2.07
N LYS A 102 -2.15 -21.53 -0.92
CA LYS A 102 -3.10 -22.62 -0.66
C LYS A 102 -4.52 -22.26 -1.09
N ASP A 103 -5.33 -23.29 -1.31
CA ASP A 103 -6.79 -23.19 -1.50
C ASP A 103 -7.24 -22.21 -2.60
N VAL A 104 -6.43 -22.05 -3.64
CA VAL A 104 -6.78 -21.25 -4.82
C VAL A 104 -7.93 -21.94 -5.58
N PRO A 105 -9.08 -21.26 -5.80
CA PRO A 105 -10.19 -21.85 -6.53
C PRO A 105 -9.81 -22.29 -7.94
N ALA A 106 -10.32 -23.42 -8.40
CA ALA A 106 -9.95 -24.02 -9.69
C ALA A 106 -10.26 -23.13 -10.91
N ASN A 107 -11.19 -22.19 -10.78
CA ASN A 107 -11.55 -21.24 -11.83
C ASN A 107 -10.68 -19.98 -11.83
N VAL A 108 -9.79 -19.79 -10.86
CA VAL A 108 -8.82 -18.68 -10.85
C VAL A 108 -7.71 -18.98 -11.84
N GLU A 109 -7.43 -18.03 -12.73
CA GLU A 109 -6.44 -18.18 -13.79
C GLU A 109 -5.14 -17.43 -13.49
N LEU A 110 -5.24 -16.38 -12.67
CA LEU A 110 -4.12 -15.54 -12.26
C LEU A 110 -4.36 -15.09 -10.82
N VAL A 111 -3.33 -15.08 -9.98
CA VAL A 111 -3.37 -14.51 -8.63
C VAL A 111 -2.45 -13.29 -8.59
N ILE A 112 -2.96 -12.14 -8.14
CA ILE A 112 -2.19 -10.91 -7.95
C ILE A 112 -1.89 -10.74 -6.47
N VAL A 113 -0.61 -10.56 -6.14
CA VAL A 113 -0.07 -10.43 -4.78
C VAL A 113 0.75 -9.14 -4.70
N PRO A 114 0.16 -8.02 -4.24
CA PRO A 114 0.88 -6.79 -3.98
C PRO A 114 1.56 -6.84 -2.60
N GLU A 115 2.75 -6.27 -2.52
CA GLU A 115 3.52 -6.09 -1.29
C GLU A 115 4.01 -4.64 -1.18
N VAL A 116 4.02 -4.08 0.03
CA VAL A 116 4.61 -2.75 0.24
C VAL A 116 6.11 -2.91 0.28
N ARG A 117 6.79 -2.31 -0.70
CA ARG A 117 8.27 -2.28 -0.71
C ARG A 117 8.80 -1.21 0.22
N GLU A 118 8.30 0.01 0.06
CA GLU A 118 8.73 1.15 0.88
C GLU A 118 7.69 2.26 0.87
N LEU A 119 7.61 2.97 2.00
CA LEU A 119 6.96 4.26 2.14
C LEU A 119 8.02 5.27 2.56
N GLN A 120 8.09 6.38 1.83
CA GLN A 120 8.97 7.51 2.14
C GLN A 120 8.13 8.78 2.13
N PHE A 121 8.50 9.73 2.99
CA PHE A 121 7.86 11.03 3.00
C PHE A 121 8.86 12.12 3.36
N THR A 122 8.56 13.34 2.91
CA THR A 122 9.35 14.53 3.17
C THR A 122 8.47 15.59 3.82
N MET A 123 8.99 16.21 4.87
CA MET A 123 8.30 17.20 5.68
C MET A 123 8.50 18.62 5.12
N PRO A 124 7.56 19.55 5.38
CA PRO A 124 7.69 20.95 4.97
C PRO A 124 9.01 21.63 5.36
N ARG A 125 9.54 21.29 6.54
CA ARG A 125 10.79 21.86 7.06
C ARG A 125 12.02 21.46 6.21
N GLU A 126 11.94 20.35 5.48
CA GLU A 126 13.04 19.79 4.70
C GLU A 126 13.07 20.38 3.27
N THR A 127 11.90 20.69 2.69
CA THR A 127 11.79 21.22 1.31
C THR A 127 11.71 22.74 1.23
N ARG A 128 11.51 23.43 2.37
CA ARG A 128 11.20 24.88 2.43
C ARG A 128 9.92 25.26 1.70
N VAL A 129 9.07 24.28 1.38
CA VAL A 129 7.74 24.46 0.82
C VAL A 129 6.74 23.92 1.84
N ASN A 130 5.62 24.60 2.06
CA ASN A 130 4.65 24.21 3.09
C ASN A 130 3.76 23.02 2.66
N ILE A 131 4.38 21.92 2.23
CA ILE A 131 3.72 20.69 1.77
C ILE A 131 4.47 19.46 2.27
N PHE A 132 3.74 18.37 2.49
CA PHE A 132 4.32 17.04 2.55
C PHE A 132 4.42 16.46 1.14
N GLU A 133 5.42 15.63 0.94
CA GLU A 133 5.57 14.78 -0.24
C GLU A 133 5.69 13.33 0.23
N VAL A 134 5.09 12.40 -0.51
CA VAL A 134 5.01 10.99 -0.16
C VAL A 134 5.30 10.17 -1.41
N TRP A 135 6.14 9.16 -1.25
CA TRP A 135 6.39 8.12 -2.23
C TRP A 135 6.05 6.77 -1.63
N ILE A 136 5.31 5.96 -2.38
CA ILE A 136 5.03 4.57 -2.00
C ILE A 136 5.44 3.69 -3.17
N LYS A 137 6.23 2.66 -2.91
CA LYS A 137 6.55 1.62 -3.89
C LYS A 137 5.92 0.31 -3.49
N TYR A 138 5.37 -0.38 -4.48
CA TYR A 138 4.82 -1.71 -4.31
C TYR A 138 5.53 -2.70 -5.22
N ASP A 139 5.82 -3.86 -4.66
CA ASP A 139 6.17 -5.06 -5.39
C ASP A 139 4.90 -5.76 -5.83
N MET A 140 4.72 -5.90 -7.14
CA MET A 140 3.57 -6.54 -7.73
C MET A 140 4.00 -7.89 -8.29
N ASN A 141 3.40 -8.96 -7.79
CA ASN A 141 3.63 -10.30 -8.30
C ASN A 141 2.34 -10.90 -8.85
N ALA A 142 2.46 -11.62 -9.96
CA ALA A 142 1.35 -12.36 -10.55
C ALA A 142 1.75 -13.82 -10.76
N TYR A 143 0.87 -14.74 -10.39
CA TYR A 143 1.09 -16.18 -10.47
C TYR A 143 -0.04 -16.87 -11.22
N ASP A 144 0.25 -17.93 -11.97
CA ASP A 144 -0.78 -18.74 -12.63
C ASP A 144 -1.47 -19.69 -11.64
N SER A 145 -2.45 -20.46 -12.13
CA SER A 145 -3.20 -21.41 -11.30
C SER A 145 -2.40 -22.61 -10.81
N GLN A 146 -1.18 -22.81 -11.29
CA GLN A 146 -0.24 -23.82 -10.76
C GLN A 146 0.77 -23.21 -9.77
N GLY A 147 0.71 -21.90 -9.53
CA GLY A 147 1.64 -21.18 -8.66
C GLY A 147 2.95 -20.78 -9.33
N ASN A 148 3.08 -20.93 -10.66
CA ASN A 148 4.26 -20.41 -11.36
C ASN A 148 4.16 -18.90 -11.48
N GLN A 149 5.28 -18.21 -11.29
CA GLN A 149 5.33 -16.77 -11.45
C GLN A 149 5.17 -16.40 -12.93
N VAL A 150 4.14 -15.60 -13.22
CA VAL A 150 3.85 -15.05 -14.54
C VAL A 150 4.59 -13.73 -14.72
N ALA A 151 4.54 -12.84 -13.73
CA ALA A 151 5.17 -11.53 -13.80
C ALA A 151 5.58 -11.02 -12.42
N SER A 152 6.60 -10.15 -12.42
CA SER A 152 7.00 -9.33 -11.28
C SER A 152 7.31 -7.93 -11.77
N TRP A 153 6.68 -6.91 -11.20
CA TRP A 153 6.94 -5.53 -11.58
C TRP A 153 6.77 -4.60 -10.38
N VAL A 154 7.27 -3.39 -10.51
CA VAL A 154 7.21 -2.39 -9.45
C VAL A 154 6.30 -1.26 -9.90
N ILE A 155 5.42 -0.82 -9.01
CA ILE A 155 4.73 0.46 -9.18
C ILE A 155 5.29 1.45 -8.16
N THR A 156 5.50 2.69 -8.61
CA THR A 156 5.88 3.81 -7.74
C THR A 156 4.77 4.83 -7.84
N ALA A 157 4.33 5.33 -6.70
CA ALA A 157 3.27 6.31 -6.62
C ALA A 157 3.72 7.51 -5.80
N TYR A 158 3.27 8.69 -6.22
CA TYR A 158 3.66 9.95 -5.62
C TYR A 158 2.43 10.78 -5.22
N GLY A 159 2.51 11.42 -4.06
CA GLY A 159 1.51 12.34 -3.59
C GLY A 159 2.10 13.52 -2.84
N LYS A 160 1.40 14.65 -2.91
CA LYS A 160 1.76 15.86 -2.18
C LYS A 160 0.55 16.50 -1.54
N THR A 161 0.73 17.23 -0.46
CA THR A 161 -0.38 17.95 0.17
C THR A 161 -1.02 18.92 -0.85
N PRO A 162 -2.35 18.84 -1.08
CA PRO A 162 -3.00 19.63 -2.13
C PRO A 162 -3.17 21.11 -1.76
N THR A 163 -3.18 21.45 -0.47
CA THR A 163 -3.27 22.83 0.03
C THR A 163 -2.26 23.07 1.14
N ALA A 164 -1.68 24.29 1.20
CA ALA A 164 -0.76 24.69 2.26
C ALA A 164 -1.46 25.10 3.57
N PHE A 165 -2.80 25.09 3.61
CA PHE A 165 -3.61 25.51 4.74
C PHE A 165 -4.35 24.30 5.31
N LEU A 166 -3.67 23.53 6.15
CA LEU A 166 -4.28 22.43 6.91
C LEU A 166 -4.10 22.65 8.40
N GLN A 167 -5.07 22.15 9.18
CA GLN A 167 -5.16 22.43 10.60
C GLN A 167 -4.10 21.66 11.40
N SER A 168 -3.57 20.55 10.89
CA SER A 168 -2.51 19.76 11.52
C SER A 168 -1.56 19.10 10.50
N GLN A 169 -0.37 18.70 10.96
CA GLN A 169 0.61 17.99 10.14
C GLN A 169 0.12 16.59 9.75
N GLU A 170 -0.56 15.90 10.66
CA GLU A 170 -1.16 14.57 10.43
C GLU A 170 -2.19 14.63 9.31
N GLN A 171 -3.09 15.63 9.33
CA GLN A 171 -4.05 15.82 8.25
C GLN A 171 -3.36 16.10 6.91
N ALA A 172 -2.30 16.91 6.92
CA ALA A 172 -1.52 17.22 5.72
C ALA A 172 -0.83 16.01 5.11
N LEU A 173 -0.27 15.16 5.97
CA LEU A 173 0.34 13.90 5.58
C LEU A 173 -0.71 12.91 5.08
N THR A 174 -1.84 12.74 5.77
CA THR A 174 -2.97 11.89 5.31
C THR A 174 -3.45 12.28 3.92
N GLN A 175 -3.57 13.57 3.62
CA GLN A 175 -3.96 14.04 2.28
C GLN A 175 -2.91 13.69 1.22
N ALA A 176 -1.61 13.88 1.52
CA ALA A 176 -0.53 13.51 0.61
C ALA A 176 -0.51 11.99 0.34
N ILE A 177 -0.69 11.18 1.38
CA ILE A 177 -0.79 9.70 1.26
C ILE A 177 -2.00 9.30 0.42
N ASN A 178 -3.18 9.88 0.65
CA ASN A 178 -4.37 9.57 -0.15
C ASN A 178 -4.18 9.93 -1.63
N ILE A 179 -3.43 11.00 -1.93
CA ILE A 179 -3.06 11.34 -3.31
C ILE A 179 -2.08 10.30 -3.88
N ALA A 180 -1.06 9.89 -3.13
CA ALA A 180 -0.14 8.84 -3.55
C ALA A 180 -0.87 7.51 -3.79
N LEU A 181 -1.80 7.12 -2.93
CA LEU A 181 -2.61 5.91 -3.12
C LEU A 181 -3.53 6.01 -4.35
N ARG A 182 -4.13 7.18 -4.61
CA ARG A 182 -4.87 7.41 -5.86
C ARG A 182 -3.96 7.28 -7.09
N ASP A 183 -2.75 7.80 -7.03
CA ASP A 183 -1.75 7.67 -8.09
C ASP A 183 -1.29 6.21 -8.29
N ALA A 184 -1.16 5.44 -7.21
CA ALA A 184 -0.89 4.00 -7.27
C ALA A 184 -1.99 3.25 -8.03
N GLY A 185 -3.26 3.55 -7.75
CA GLY A 185 -4.40 2.98 -8.48
C GLY A 185 -4.39 3.31 -9.97
N ALA A 186 -4.09 4.56 -10.33
CA ALA A 186 -3.97 4.99 -11.72
C ALA A 186 -2.78 4.31 -12.43
N THR A 187 -1.64 4.21 -11.76
CA THR A 187 -0.43 3.57 -12.26
C THR A 187 -0.64 2.07 -12.46
N LEU A 188 -1.29 1.39 -11.51
CA LEU A 188 -1.66 -0.01 -11.60
C LEU A 188 -2.59 -0.23 -12.81
N TYR A 189 -3.68 0.53 -12.90
CA TYR A 189 -4.66 0.38 -13.97
C TYR A 189 -4.06 0.62 -15.36
N THR A 190 -3.33 1.72 -15.54
CA THR A 190 -2.76 2.10 -16.85
C THR A 190 -1.45 1.39 -17.20
N GLY A 191 -0.83 0.74 -16.22
CA GLY A 191 0.45 0.02 -16.36
C GLY A 191 0.28 -1.47 -16.58
N PHE A 192 -0.84 -2.08 -16.17
CA PHE A 192 -1.02 -3.53 -16.15
C PHE A 192 -0.75 -4.20 -17.51
N GLU A 193 -1.37 -3.75 -18.60
CA GLU A 193 -1.15 -4.32 -19.95
C GLU A 193 0.23 -3.97 -20.55
N LYS A 194 0.95 -3.01 -19.96
CA LYS A 194 2.27 -2.60 -20.44
C LYS A 194 3.38 -3.51 -19.90
N VAL A 195 3.08 -4.38 -18.94
CA VAL A 195 4.00 -5.42 -18.45
C VAL A 195 4.06 -6.52 -19.52
N PRO A 196 5.21 -6.72 -20.19
CA PRO A 196 5.32 -7.64 -21.34
C PRO A 196 4.87 -9.07 -21.03
N GLU A 197 5.19 -9.56 -19.84
CA GLU A 197 4.85 -10.91 -19.38
C GLU A 197 3.34 -11.08 -19.20
N LEU A 198 2.65 -10.07 -18.66
CA LEU A 198 1.19 -10.07 -18.55
C LEU A 198 0.53 -9.98 -19.93
N GLN A 199 1.08 -9.16 -20.84
CA GLN A 199 0.59 -9.07 -22.21
C GLN A 199 0.71 -10.42 -22.94
N ALA A 200 1.85 -11.10 -22.78
CA ALA A 200 2.08 -12.42 -23.34
C ALA A 200 1.10 -13.46 -22.76
N PHE A 201 0.89 -13.44 -21.45
CA PHE A 201 -0.07 -14.29 -20.75
C PHE A 201 -1.51 -14.09 -21.27
N LEU A 202 -1.98 -12.84 -21.31
CA LEU A 202 -3.31 -12.48 -21.80
C LEU A 202 -3.54 -12.92 -23.26
N SER A 203 -2.54 -12.68 -24.12
CA SER A 203 -2.60 -13.08 -25.53
C SER A 203 -2.68 -14.60 -25.69
N GLY A 204 -1.94 -15.35 -24.86
CA GLY A 204 -1.98 -16.81 -24.83
C GLY A 204 -3.36 -17.36 -24.43
N LYS A 205 -4.04 -16.70 -23.49
CA LYS A 205 -5.39 -17.06 -23.05
C LYS A 205 -6.43 -16.83 -24.13
N VAL A 206 -6.41 -15.66 -24.77
CA VAL A 206 -7.32 -15.35 -25.89
C VAL A 206 -7.16 -16.34 -27.03
N ARG A 207 -5.92 -16.68 -27.40
CA ARG A 207 -5.64 -17.69 -28.43
C ARG A 207 -6.18 -19.06 -28.04
N SER A 208 -5.96 -19.50 -26.80
CA SER A 208 -6.43 -20.80 -26.31
C SER A 208 -7.95 -20.90 -26.31
N ALA A 209 -8.66 -19.85 -25.87
CA ALA A 209 -10.11 -19.76 -25.91
C ALA A 209 -10.65 -19.84 -27.34
N SER A 210 -10.05 -19.09 -28.28
CA SER A 210 -10.46 -19.10 -29.70
C SER A 210 -10.29 -20.48 -30.36
N LEU A 211 -9.23 -21.21 -30.02
CA LEU A 211 -8.97 -22.56 -30.53
C LEU A 211 -9.97 -23.59 -29.97
N GLN A 212 -10.35 -23.46 -28.70
CA GLN A 212 -11.38 -24.33 -28.10
C GLN A 212 -12.74 -24.08 -28.75
N GLU A 213 -13.12 -22.82 -28.97
CA GLU A 213 -14.37 -22.47 -29.64
C GLU A 213 -14.42 -22.99 -31.08
N PHE A 214 -13.31 -22.90 -31.82
CA PHE A 214 -13.19 -23.47 -33.16
C PHE A 214 -13.34 -25.00 -33.16
N LYS A 215 -12.71 -25.70 -32.20
CA LYS A 215 -12.82 -27.16 -32.07
C LYS A 215 -14.23 -27.62 -31.72
N VAL A 216 -14.96 -26.86 -30.90
CA VAL A 216 -16.36 -27.14 -30.53
C VAL A 216 -17.32 -26.91 -31.70
N LYS A 217 -17.07 -25.90 -32.54
CA LYS A 217 -17.92 -25.57 -33.71
C LYS A 217 -17.63 -26.42 -34.95
N SER A 218 -16.53 -27.17 -34.96
CA SER A 218 -16.20 -28.11 -36.04
C SER A 218 -16.78 -29.48 -35.67
N PRO A 219 -17.84 -30.00 -36.34
CA PRO A 219 -18.26 -31.39 -36.13
C PRO A 219 -17.06 -32.27 -36.48
N GLN A 220 -16.75 -33.28 -35.65
CA GLN A 220 -15.76 -34.27 -36.00
C GLN A 220 -16.18 -34.93 -37.32
N ALA A 221 -15.48 -34.58 -38.40
CA ALA A 221 -15.50 -35.33 -39.63
C ALA A 221 -14.46 -36.44 -39.51
N GLU A 222 -14.77 -37.47 -38.72
CA GLU A 222 -14.38 -38.88 -38.94
C GLU A 222 -15.16 -39.80 -37.99
#